data_AF-A0A0Q4FL88-F1
#
_entry.id   AF-A0A0Q4FL88-F1
#
_cell.length_a   1.000
_cell.length_b   1.000
_cell.length_c   1.000
_cell.angle_alpha   90.00
_cell.angle_beta   90.00
_cell.angle_gamma   90.00
#
_symmetry.space_group_name_H-M   'P 1'
#
loop_
_entity.id
_entity.type
_entity.pdbx_description
1 polymer ?
#
loop_
_entity_poly.entity_id
_entity_poly.type
_entity_poly.pdbx_seq_one_letter_code
_entity_poly.pdbx_strand_id
1 'polypeptide(L)'
;MRALLVMLGGSLMLAACGPSAEQQAAANQAAAANAQEAQETATKVDALSPGQRDGVFIRAIRDAGLPCQSVTKSEKGEKPGSWVATCQEGSRHIITFGTNGMANVTSFTPQPAAAR
;
A
#
# COMPACT_ATOMS: atom_id res chain seq x y z
N MET A 1 -1.95 69.83 14.96
CA MET A 1 -1.51 69.38 16.31
C MET A 1 -2.48 68.31 16.75
N ARG A 2 -2.17 67.02 16.96
CA ARG A 2 -1.00 66.21 17.32
C ARG A 2 -1.47 64.76 16.99
N ALA A 3 -0.89 63.93 16.11
CA ALA A 3 0.38 63.17 16.21
C ALA A 3 0.65 62.70 17.66
N LEU A 4 0.89 61.45 18.02
CA LEU A 4 1.35 60.25 17.33
C LEU A 4 1.38 59.11 18.40
N LEU A 5 1.62 57.87 17.95
CA LEU A 5 2.18 56.71 18.64
C LEU A 5 1.18 55.67 19.20
N VAL A 6 0.99 54.50 18.56
CA VAL A 6 1.94 53.36 18.39
C VAL A 6 2.15 52.71 19.78
N MET A 7 1.85 51.43 20.03
CA MET A 7 2.61 50.30 19.50
C MET A 7 2.09 48.98 20.11
N LEU A 8 2.25 47.89 19.36
CA LEU A 8 2.73 46.57 19.81
C LEU A 8 1.81 45.62 20.59
N GLY A 9 1.68 44.40 20.05
CA GLY A 9 1.76 43.18 20.85
C GLY A 9 0.57 42.25 20.72
N GLY A 10 0.70 41.18 19.93
CA GLY A 10 -0.29 40.10 19.93
C GLY A 10 -0.14 39.02 18.87
N SER A 11 0.97 38.96 18.13
CA SER A 11 1.33 37.79 17.31
C SER A 11 1.85 36.66 18.20
N LEU A 12 0.93 35.90 18.83
CA LEU A 12 1.24 34.67 19.59
C LEU A 12 -0.03 33.79 19.64
N MET A 13 -0.28 32.97 18.62
CA MET A 13 -0.95 31.65 18.72
C MET A 13 -0.75 30.88 17.41
N LEU A 14 0.50 30.59 17.06
CA LEU A 14 0.85 29.61 16.01
C LEU A 14 1.48 28.34 16.61
N ALA A 15 1.15 27.99 17.86
CA ALA A 15 1.71 26.84 18.56
C ALA A 15 0.61 25.85 18.98
N ALA A 16 0.16 25.04 18.02
CA ALA A 16 -0.34 23.68 18.26
C ALA A 16 -0.53 22.94 16.92
N CYS A 17 0.53 22.84 16.11
CA CYS A 17 0.51 21.98 14.91
C CYS A 17 1.02 20.59 15.33
N GLY A 18 0.19 19.86 16.08
CA GLY A 18 0.50 18.50 16.54
C GLY A 18 -0.77 17.78 16.98
N PRO A 19 -0.99 16.52 16.59
CA PRO A 19 -2.13 15.74 17.07
C PRO A 19 -2.08 15.60 18.59
N SER A 20 -3.25 15.68 19.24
CA SER A 20 -3.38 15.38 20.67
C SER A 20 -3.01 13.92 20.96
N ALA A 21 -2.69 13.60 22.22
CA ALA A 21 -2.38 12.23 22.64
C ALA A 21 -3.55 11.27 22.31
N GLU A 22 -4.78 11.75 22.43
CA GLU A 22 -6.01 11.02 22.09
C GLU A 22 -6.11 10.76 20.58
N GLN A 23 -5.79 11.74 19.73
CA GLN A 23 -5.74 11.55 18.28
C GLN A 23 -4.62 10.60 17.85
N GLN A 24 -3.47 10.64 18.53
CA GLN A 24 -2.37 9.70 18.28
C GLN A 24 -2.74 8.26 18.67
N ALA A 25 -3.40 8.09 19.82
CA ALA A 25 -3.87 6.78 20.27
C ALA A 25 -4.91 6.18 19.31
N ALA A 26 -5.88 6.99 18.85
CA ALA A 26 -6.86 6.58 17.86
C ALA A 26 -6.21 6.19 16.51
N ALA A 27 -5.24 6.97 16.04
CA ALA A 27 -4.50 6.66 14.82
C ALA A 27 -3.71 5.34 14.94
N ASN A 28 -3.07 5.09 16.07
CA ASN A 28 -2.34 3.85 16.33
C ASN A 28 -3.27 2.63 16.36
N GLN A 29 -4.44 2.74 17.00
CA GLN A 29 -5.44 1.68 17.02
C GLN A 29 -5.97 1.37 15.61
N ALA A 30 -6.28 2.40 14.82
CA ALA A 30 -6.69 2.25 13.44
C ALA A 30 -5.61 1.56 12.59
N ALA A 31 -4.34 1.96 12.74
CA ALA A 31 -3.22 1.34 12.03
C ALA A 31 -3.05 -0.16 12.39
N ALA A 32 -3.23 -0.53 13.66
CA ALA A 32 -3.16 -1.92 14.10
C ALA A 32 -4.31 -2.76 13.51
N ALA A 33 -5.55 -2.25 13.55
CA ALA A 33 -6.70 -2.92 12.95
C ALA A 33 -6.51 -3.13 11.44
N ASN A 34 -6.00 -2.10 10.76
CA ASN A 34 -5.70 -2.13 9.34
C ASN A 34 -4.64 -3.20 8.98
N ALA A 35 -3.58 -3.31 9.78
CA ALA A 35 -2.54 -4.31 9.59
C ALA A 35 -3.08 -5.74 9.79
N GLN A 36 -3.96 -5.93 10.76
CA GLN A 36 -4.61 -7.21 11.00
C GLN A 36 -5.49 -7.62 9.81
N GLU A 37 -6.31 -6.71 9.28
CA GLU A 37 -7.18 -7.00 8.14
C GLU A 37 -6.38 -7.36 6.87
N ALA A 38 -5.30 -6.62 6.61
CA ALA A 38 -4.37 -6.91 5.51
C ALA A 38 -3.78 -8.33 5.65
N GLN A 39 -3.39 -8.72 6.87
CA GLN A 39 -2.86 -10.04 7.16
C GLN A 39 -3.93 -11.14 6.98
N GLU A 40 -5.15 -10.92 7.44
CA GLU A 40 -6.27 -11.86 7.26
C GLU A 40 -6.59 -12.08 5.78
N THR A 41 -6.58 -11.00 4.98
CA THR A 41 -6.77 -11.08 3.52
C THR A 41 -5.66 -11.88 2.88
N ALA A 42 -4.40 -11.62 3.24
CA ALA A 42 -3.26 -12.38 2.73
C ALA A 42 -3.34 -13.87 3.09
N THR A 43 -3.77 -14.20 4.32
CA THR A 43 -4.01 -15.58 4.76
C THR A 43 -5.12 -16.26 3.97
N LYS A 44 -6.22 -15.56 3.68
CA LYS A 44 -7.31 -16.07 2.83
C LYS A 44 -6.80 -16.39 1.42
N VAL A 45 -6.01 -15.50 0.82
CA VAL A 45 -5.39 -15.71 -0.50
C VAL A 45 -4.43 -16.90 -0.49
N ASP A 46 -3.70 -17.09 0.62
CA ASP A 46 -2.78 -18.22 0.77
C ASP A 46 -3.49 -19.58 0.83
N ALA A 47 -4.67 -19.61 1.44
CA ALA A 47 -5.49 -20.82 1.52
C ALA A 47 -6.15 -21.21 0.18
N LEU A 48 -6.08 -20.35 -0.86
CA LEU A 48 -6.67 -20.64 -2.16
C LEU A 48 -5.88 -21.70 -2.93
N SER A 49 -6.60 -22.50 -3.71
CA SER A 49 -5.96 -23.35 -4.71
C SER A 49 -5.18 -22.51 -5.74
N PRO A 50 -4.12 -23.04 -6.37
CA PRO A 50 -3.31 -22.26 -7.31
C PRO A 50 -4.12 -21.53 -8.39
N GLY A 51 -5.08 -22.20 -9.04
CA GLY A 51 -5.90 -21.58 -10.07
C GLY A 51 -6.81 -20.46 -9.56
N GLN A 52 -7.39 -20.60 -8.36
CA GLN A 52 -8.20 -19.54 -7.74
C GLN A 52 -7.33 -18.33 -7.38
N ARG A 53 -6.15 -18.60 -6.80
CA ARG A 53 -5.18 -17.59 -6.41
C ARG A 53 -4.69 -16.80 -7.62
N ASP A 54 -4.33 -17.49 -8.70
CA ASP A 54 -3.88 -16.86 -9.94
C ASP A 54 -5.01 -16.02 -10.57
N GLY A 55 -6.27 -16.47 -10.49
CA GLY A 55 -7.43 -15.66 -10.88
C GLY A 55 -7.58 -14.35 -10.10
N VAL A 56 -7.33 -14.38 -8.77
CA VAL A 56 -7.29 -13.17 -7.93
C VAL A 56 -6.16 -12.24 -8.35
N PHE A 57 -4.98 -12.78 -8.66
CA PHE A 57 -3.83 -11.98 -9.12
C PHE A 57 -4.08 -11.32 -10.48
N ILE A 58 -4.63 -12.06 -11.44
CA ILE A 58 -5.01 -11.49 -12.75
C ILE A 58 -5.98 -10.32 -12.54
N ARG A 59 -7.00 -10.49 -11.69
CA ARG A 59 -7.95 -9.42 -11.37
C ARG A 59 -7.23 -8.23 -10.75
N ALA A 60 -6.45 -8.44 -9.69
CA ALA A 60 -5.73 -7.37 -9.01
C ALA A 60 -4.81 -6.56 -9.94
N ILE A 61 -4.05 -7.24 -10.81
CA ILE A 61 -3.14 -6.59 -11.76
C ILE A 61 -3.94 -5.75 -12.78
N ARG A 62 -5.04 -6.28 -13.29
CA ARG A 62 -5.90 -5.57 -14.25
C ARG A 62 -6.66 -4.41 -13.63
N ASP A 63 -7.12 -4.55 -12.39
CA ASP A 63 -7.76 -3.48 -11.62
C ASP A 63 -6.78 -2.32 -11.36
N ALA A 64 -5.47 -2.62 -11.27
CA ALA A 64 -4.40 -1.62 -11.23
C ALA A 64 -4.06 -1.01 -12.61
N GLY A 65 -4.79 -1.36 -13.68
CA GLY A 65 -4.58 -0.83 -15.03
C GLY A 65 -3.39 -1.43 -15.78
N LEU A 66 -2.82 -2.53 -15.29
CA LEU A 66 -1.67 -3.18 -15.89
C LEU A 66 -2.12 -4.32 -16.82
N PRO A 67 -1.43 -4.54 -17.95
CA PRO A 67 -1.72 -5.68 -18.81
C PRO A 67 -1.28 -6.97 -18.10
N CYS A 68 -2.14 -7.98 -18.12
CA CYS A 68 -1.82 -9.36 -17.76
C CYS A 68 -2.96 -10.26 -18.25
N GLN A 69 -2.70 -11.08 -19.29
CA GLN A 69 -3.73 -11.96 -19.86
C GLN A 69 -3.86 -13.25 -19.06
N SER A 70 -2.75 -13.79 -18.58
CA SER A 70 -2.70 -14.94 -17.70
C SER A 70 -1.47 -14.88 -16.80
N VAL A 71 -1.61 -15.38 -15.58
CA VAL A 71 -0.48 -15.61 -14.66
C VAL A 71 0.05 -17.01 -14.94
N THR A 72 1.34 -17.10 -15.28
CA THR A 72 2.02 -18.36 -15.57
C THR A 72 2.78 -18.91 -14.35
N LYS A 73 3.07 -18.04 -13.38
CA LYS A 73 3.73 -18.40 -12.13
C LYS A 73 3.30 -17.46 -11.01
N SER A 74 2.96 -18.02 -9.86
CA SER A 74 2.82 -17.27 -8.60
C SER A 74 3.73 -17.83 -7.52
N GLU A 75 4.43 -16.94 -6.81
CA GLU A 75 5.35 -17.28 -5.73
C GLU A 75 5.22 -16.29 -4.57
N LYS A 76 5.65 -16.69 -3.37
CA LYS A 76 5.67 -15.79 -2.22
C LYS A 76 6.65 -14.66 -2.47
N GLY A 77 6.25 -13.44 -2.14
CA GLY A 77 7.15 -12.29 -2.14
C GLY A 77 8.00 -12.25 -0.87
N GLU A 78 8.91 -11.28 -0.84
CA GLU A 78 9.86 -11.10 0.27
C GLU A 78 9.18 -10.69 1.58
N LYS A 79 8.10 -9.91 1.50
CA LYS A 79 7.35 -9.46 2.67
C LYS A 79 6.27 -10.47 3.05
N PRO A 80 5.98 -10.68 4.35
CA PRO A 80 4.83 -11.47 4.78
C PRO A 80 3.54 -10.99 4.10
N GLY A 81 2.77 -11.95 3.59
CA GLY A 81 1.51 -11.68 2.90
C GLY A 81 1.65 -11.07 1.49
N SER A 82 2.87 -10.90 0.98
CA SER A 82 3.10 -10.49 -0.41
C SER A 82 3.25 -11.67 -1.36
N TRP A 83 2.93 -11.43 -2.62
CA TRP A 83 3.06 -12.40 -3.72
C TRP A 83 3.75 -11.77 -4.91
N VAL A 84 4.46 -12.58 -5.68
CA VAL A 84 4.98 -12.21 -7.00
C VAL A 84 4.23 -13.04 -8.03
N ALA A 85 3.54 -12.36 -8.93
CA ALA A 85 2.89 -12.96 -10.09
C ALA A 85 3.72 -12.66 -11.35
N THR A 86 3.99 -13.69 -12.14
CA THR A 86 4.59 -13.57 -13.47
C THR A 86 3.49 -13.76 -14.50
N CYS A 87 3.29 -12.78 -15.38
CA CYS A 87 2.33 -12.88 -16.45
C CYS A 87 2.95 -13.54 -17.69
N GLN A 88 2.11 -13.99 -18.61
CA GLN A 88 2.52 -14.69 -19.84
C GLN A 88 3.51 -13.89 -20.71
N GLU A 89 3.34 -12.57 -20.75
CA GLU A 89 4.24 -11.66 -21.46
C GLU A 89 5.60 -11.43 -20.77
N GLY A 90 5.81 -12.06 -19.61
CA GLY A 90 7.07 -12.01 -18.85
C GLY A 90 7.17 -10.85 -17.85
N SER A 91 6.16 -9.98 -17.77
CA SER A 91 6.05 -8.96 -16.73
C SER A 91 5.91 -9.62 -15.35
N ARG A 92 6.47 -8.96 -14.32
CA ARG A 92 6.39 -9.42 -12.93
C ARG A 92 5.79 -8.34 -12.06
N HIS A 93 4.89 -8.75 -11.17
CA HIS A 93 4.14 -7.84 -10.32
C HIS A 93 4.19 -8.32 -8.88
N ILE A 94 4.58 -7.44 -7.97
CA ILE A 94 4.46 -7.64 -6.53
C ILE A 94 3.05 -7.22 -6.13
N ILE A 95 2.33 -8.12 -5.47
CA ILE A 95 0.97 -7.92 -5.01
C ILE A 95 1.00 -7.95 -3.48
N THR A 96 0.50 -6.88 -2.88
CA THR A 96 0.25 -6.81 -1.44
C THR A 96 -1.21 -6.49 -1.18
N PHE A 97 -1.72 -6.90 -0.04
CA PHE A 97 -3.10 -6.65 0.35
C PHE A 97 -3.12 -5.52 1.38
N GLY A 98 -3.92 -4.50 1.10
CA GLY A 98 -4.22 -3.41 2.00
C GLY A 98 -5.49 -3.66 2.78
N THR A 99 -5.98 -2.61 3.42
CA THR A 99 -7.26 -2.61 4.13
C THR A 99 -8.42 -2.76 3.15
N ASN A 100 -9.56 -3.23 3.64
CA ASN A 100 -10.79 -3.45 2.87
C ASN A 100 -10.65 -4.42 1.69
N GLY A 101 -9.64 -5.31 1.72
CA GLY A 101 -9.38 -6.30 0.67
C GLY A 101 -8.81 -5.74 -0.63
N MET A 102 -8.40 -4.46 -0.65
CA MET A 102 -7.80 -3.85 -1.84
C MET A 102 -6.37 -4.35 -2.07
N ALA A 103 -6.05 -4.70 -3.31
CA ALA A 103 -4.69 -5.09 -3.67
C ALA A 103 -3.88 -3.86 -4.13
N ASN A 104 -2.65 -3.74 -3.65
CA ASN A 104 -1.65 -2.83 -4.21
C ASN A 104 -0.73 -3.64 -5.11
N VAL A 105 -0.50 -3.14 -6.33
CA VAL A 105 0.29 -3.83 -7.33
C VAL A 105 1.46 -2.95 -7.76
N THR A 106 2.67 -3.47 -7.56
CA THR A 106 3.90 -2.81 -8.00
C THR A 106 4.56 -3.64 -9.09
N SER A 107 4.66 -3.07 -10.27
CA SER A 107 5.31 -3.71 -11.43
C SER A 107 6.82 -3.56 -11.37
N PHE A 108 7.51 -4.60 -11.80
CA PHE A 108 8.93 -4.50 -12.12
C PHE A 108 9.22 -5.31 -13.38
N THR A 109 9.96 -4.71 -14.29
CA THR A 109 10.62 -5.45 -15.36
C THR A 109 11.87 -6.08 -14.77
N PRO A 110 12.05 -7.41 -14.82
CA PRO A 110 13.35 -7.97 -14.51
C PRO A 110 14.37 -7.36 -15.48
N GLN A 111 15.41 -6.71 -14.94
CA GLN A 111 16.59 -6.34 -15.71
C GLN A 111 17.04 -7.60 -16.45
N PRO A 112 17.15 -7.60 -17.80
CA PRO A 112 17.72 -8.74 -18.49
C PRO A 112 19.07 -9.00 -17.85
N ALA A 113 19.30 -10.23 -17.39
CA ALA A 113 20.57 -10.61 -16.78
C ALA A 113 21.67 -10.16 -17.74
N ALA A 114 22.57 -9.29 -17.26
CA ALA A 114 23.65 -8.78 -18.08
C ALA A 114 24.31 -9.99 -18.75
N ALA A 115 24.28 -10.03 -20.09
CA ALA A 115 24.96 -11.05 -20.86
C ALA A 115 26.42 -11.01 -20.42
N ARG A 116 26.86 -12.07 -19.71
CA ARG A 116 28.25 -12.27 -19.33
C ARG A 116 29.03 -12.75 -20.54
#